data_AF-A0A1S2QX07-F1
#
_entry.id   AF-A0A1S2QX07-F1
#
_cell.length_a   1.000
_cell.length_b   1.000
_cell.length_c   1.000
_cell.angle_alpha   90.00
_cell.angle_beta   90.00
_cell.angle_gamma   90.00
#
_symmetry.space_group_name_H-M   'P 1'
#
loop_
_entity.id
_entity.type
_entity.pdbx_description
1 polymer ?
#
loop_
_entity_poly.entity_id
_entity_poly.type
_entity_poly.pdbx_seq_one_letter_code
_entity_poly.pdbx_strand_id
1 'polypeptide(L)'
;MKKFKPLIVLASILFAVTLIIPAILVLPFAQGEANGKLGEDLSKAKAKESSTVSADSAVEVSVYRAAKEKIETVPLENYLVGVVAAEMPAEFKEEALKAQALTARTYIVERLMSKKPLGVPKGAEVTDTQIHQVYKSDDELKREWGMDYSWKKKKVLEAVRATSGQIITYKGQPIDASFFSTSNGYTENSEDYWANAYPYLRSVSSPWDKSSPKFYNQEVVSVAAFEAKLGVTLGSGSTIGKIIDRTAGHRVGKVDFNGKILTGKDIRDKLNLKSSDFSWSRKGDNIIIATKGFGHGVGMSQYGANGMAAEGKDYKQIVTHYYKGVQITSAQNMLATITASK
;
A
#
# COMPACT_ATOMS: atom_id res chain seq x y z
N MET A 1 8.27 85.26 -1.80
CA MET A 1 9.18 84.24 -1.22
C MET A 1 8.95 82.90 -1.92
N LYS A 2 10.03 82.33 -2.47
CA LYS A 2 10.12 81.01 -3.11
C LYS A 2 9.84 79.90 -2.09
N LYS A 3 9.11 78.81 -2.43
CA LYS A 3 9.34 77.41 -1.95
C LYS A 3 8.62 76.30 -2.77
N PHE A 4 8.21 76.50 -4.03
CA PHE A 4 7.52 75.44 -4.81
C PHE A 4 8.42 74.55 -5.69
N LYS A 5 9.73 74.80 -5.74
CA LYS A 5 10.66 74.06 -6.62
C LYS A 5 11.05 72.63 -6.17
N PRO A 6 11.11 72.26 -4.87
CA PRO A 6 11.57 70.92 -4.50
C PRO A 6 10.52 69.83 -4.73
N LEU A 7 9.23 70.14 -4.61
CA LEU A 7 8.15 69.15 -4.77
C LEU A 7 8.00 68.68 -6.22
N ILE A 8 8.16 69.59 -7.18
CA ILE A 8 8.10 69.27 -8.62
C ILE A 8 9.29 68.40 -9.01
N VAL A 9 10.49 68.71 -8.50
CA VAL A 9 11.69 67.88 -8.75
C VAL A 9 11.51 66.48 -8.15
N LEU A 10 10.95 66.37 -6.94
CA LEU A 10 10.68 65.07 -6.32
C LEU A 10 9.64 64.26 -7.11
N ALA A 11 8.58 64.90 -7.60
CA ALA A 11 7.56 64.26 -8.42
C ALA A 11 8.12 63.81 -9.78
N SER A 12 8.98 64.61 -10.41
CA SER A 12 9.65 64.24 -11.67
C SER A 12 10.62 63.07 -11.48
N ILE A 13 11.36 63.01 -10.36
CA ILE A 13 12.22 61.87 -10.03
C ILE A 13 11.38 60.62 -9.77
N LEU A 14 10.27 60.74 -9.02
CA LEU A 14 9.38 59.62 -8.76
C LEU A 14 8.77 59.07 -10.05
N PHE A 15 8.34 59.95 -10.97
CA PHE A 15 7.81 59.57 -12.28
C PHE A 15 8.85 58.87 -13.17
N ALA A 16 10.12 59.33 -13.13
CA ALA A 16 11.21 58.66 -13.84
C ALA A 16 11.50 57.26 -13.26
N VAL A 17 11.49 57.11 -11.94
CA VAL A 17 11.73 55.81 -11.28
C VAL A 17 10.60 54.81 -11.56
N THR A 18 9.34 55.26 -11.56
CA THR A 18 8.19 54.34 -11.71
C THR A 18 7.91 53.91 -13.14
N LEU A 19 8.23 54.73 -14.15
CA LEU A 19 7.90 54.41 -15.54
C LEU A 19 9.11 54.10 -16.41
N ILE A 20 10.21 54.83 -16.22
CA ILE A 20 11.36 54.73 -17.12
C ILE A 20 12.22 53.52 -16.74
N ILE A 21 12.42 53.25 -15.44
CA ILE A 21 13.24 52.12 -14.99
C ILE A 21 12.63 50.76 -15.39
N PRO A 22 11.32 50.50 -15.21
CA PRO A 22 10.71 49.27 -15.70
C PRO A 22 10.79 49.16 -17.24
N ALA A 23 10.59 50.26 -17.97
CA ALA A 23 10.67 50.26 -19.43
C ALA A 23 12.09 49.91 -19.93
N ILE A 24 13.14 50.45 -19.29
CA ILE A 24 14.54 50.13 -19.60
C ILE A 24 14.88 48.67 -19.24
N LEU A 25 14.33 48.13 -18.14
CA LEU A 25 14.52 46.73 -17.78
C LEU A 25 13.85 45.76 -18.76
N VAL A 26 12.75 46.15 -19.41
CA VAL A 26 12.02 45.31 -20.37
C VAL A 26 12.55 45.45 -21.81
N LEU A 27 13.12 46.59 -22.18
CA LEU A 27 13.70 46.84 -23.51
C LEU A 27 14.68 45.76 -24.03
N PRO A 28 15.63 45.22 -23.23
CA PRO A 28 16.50 44.14 -23.71
C PRO A 28 15.77 42.80 -23.94
N PHE A 29 14.54 42.64 -23.43
CA PHE A 29 13.68 41.47 -23.67
C PHE A 29 12.68 41.69 -24.82
N ALA A 30 12.55 42.91 -25.34
CA ALA A 30 11.61 43.24 -26.42
C ALA A 30 12.15 42.93 -27.83
N GLN A 31 13.44 42.64 -27.97
CA GLN A 31 14.10 42.35 -29.26
C GLN A 31 14.39 40.85 -29.50
N GLY A 32 13.82 39.96 -28.70
CA GLY A 32 13.82 38.53 -29.02
C GLY A 32 12.78 38.24 -30.09
N GLU A 33 13.20 37.94 -31.32
CA GLU A 33 12.31 37.31 -32.32
C GLU A 33 11.66 36.07 -31.69
N ALA A 34 10.34 36.12 -31.54
CA ALA A 34 9.54 35.00 -31.07
C ALA A 34 9.55 33.90 -32.14
N ASN A 35 10.62 33.10 -32.16
CA ASN A 35 10.65 31.88 -32.93
C ASN A 35 9.58 30.95 -32.33
N GLY A 36 8.59 30.56 -33.13
CA GLY A 36 7.34 29.90 -32.73
C GLY A 36 7.47 28.48 -32.13
N LYS A 37 8.53 28.20 -31.38
CA LYS A 37 8.76 26.91 -30.70
C LYS A 37 7.94 26.73 -29.43
N LEU A 38 7.48 27.79 -28.77
CA LEU A 38 6.59 27.64 -27.59
C LEU A 38 5.19 27.11 -27.97
N GLY A 39 4.67 27.49 -29.14
CA GLY A 39 3.40 26.97 -29.66
C GLY A 39 3.49 25.52 -30.13
N GLU A 40 4.63 25.13 -30.74
CA GLU A 40 4.90 23.74 -31.13
C GLU A 40 5.22 22.82 -29.94
N ASP A 41 5.88 23.30 -28.89
CA ASP A 41 6.12 22.49 -27.68
C ASP A 41 4.86 22.36 -26.83
N LEU A 42 3.98 23.38 -26.80
CA LEU A 42 2.65 23.25 -26.17
C LEU A 42 1.70 22.38 -26.99
N SER A 43 1.80 22.38 -28.32
CA SER A 43 1.01 21.49 -29.18
C SER A 43 1.57 20.06 -29.21
N LYS A 44 2.88 19.84 -29.12
CA LYS A 44 3.49 18.52 -28.91
C LYS A 44 3.29 17.99 -27.49
N ALA A 45 3.27 18.85 -26.47
CA ALA A 45 2.90 18.48 -25.10
C ALA A 45 1.41 18.14 -24.99
N LYS A 46 0.51 18.93 -25.60
CA LYS A 46 -0.93 18.59 -25.69
C LYS A 46 -1.21 17.39 -26.60
N ALA A 47 -0.43 17.17 -27.66
CA ALA A 47 -0.61 16.01 -28.54
C ALA A 47 -0.08 14.70 -27.91
N LYS A 48 0.76 14.77 -26.87
CA LYS A 48 1.09 13.62 -26.02
C LYS A 48 0.08 13.37 -24.90
N GLU A 49 -0.79 14.34 -24.62
CA GLU A 49 -1.95 14.21 -23.72
C GLU A 49 -3.27 14.00 -24.49
N SER A 50 -3.20 13.53 -25.75
CA SER A 50 -4.36 12.95 -26.42
C SER A 50 -4.64 11.56 -25.83
N SER A 51 -5.39 11.57 -24.72
CA SER A 51 -6.51 10.66 -24.44
C SER A 51 -6.51 9.32 -25.19
N THR A 52 -5.61 8.40 -24.85
CA THR A 52 -6.10 7.06 -24.57
C THR A 52 -6.84 7.17 -23.24
N VAL A 53 -8.17 7.10 -23.27
CA VAL A 53 -8.94 6.75 -22.08
C VAL A 53 -8.23 5.54 -21.48
N SER A 54 -7.56 5.72 -20.33
CA SER A 54 -6.83 4.62 -19.69
C SER A 54 -7.85 3.49 -19.53
N ALA A 55 -7.53 2.26 -19.94
CA ALA A 55 -8.47 1.14 -19.73
C ALA A 55 -8.87 1.01 -18.26
N ASP A 56 -8.02 1.50 -17.32
CA ASP A 56 -8.36 1.59 -15.90
C ASP A 56 -9.61 2.46 -15.67
N SER A 57 -9.81 3.54 -16.43
CA SER A 57 -10.94 4.46 -16.25
C SER A 57 -12.28 3.91 -16.74
N ALA A 58 -12.28 2.85 -17.58
CA ALA A 58 -13.48 2.17 -18.07
C ALA A 58 -13.88 0.96 -17.21
N VAL A 59 -13.06 0.57 -16.24
CA VAL A 59 -13.37 -0.52 -15.31
C VAL A 59 -13.91 0.07 -14.03
N GLU A 60 -15.11 -0.37 -13.65
CA GLU A 60 -15.70 -0.10 -12.35
C GLU A 60 -15.56 -1.33 -11.44
N VAL A 61 -15.42 -1.07 -10.14
CA VAL A 61 -15.33 -2.10 -9.10
C VAL A 61 -16.54 -1.95 -8.18
N SER A 62 -17.31 -3.02 -8.02
CA SER A 62 -18.45 -3.09 -7.09
C SER A 62 -17.97 -3.54 -5.71
N VAL A 63 -17.82 -2.59 -4.79
CA VAL A 63 -17.28 -2.82 -3.43
C VAL A 63 -18.42 -2.99 -2.44
N TYR A 64 -18.46 -4.11 -1.71
CA TYR A 64 -19.35 -4.27 -0.57
C TYR A 64 -18.77 -3.58 0.66
N ARG A 65 -19.50 -2.58 1.16
CA ARG A 65 -19.18 -1.78 2.36
C ARG A 65 -19.76 -2.48 3.58
N ALA A 66 -18.98 -3.31 4.27
CA ALA A 66 -19.49 -4.20 5.32
C ALA A 66 -20.20 -3.42 6.45
N ALA A 67 -19.65 -2.28 6.86
CA ALA A 67 -20.25 -1.45 7.92
C ALA A 67 -21.55 -0.75 7.51
N LYS A 68 -21.80 -0.58 6.21
CA LYS A 68 -22.99 0.08 5.66
C LYS A 68 -23.98 -0.88 5.01
N GLU A 69 -23.61 -2.16 4.91
CA GLU A 69 -24.31 -3.22 4.18
C GLU A 69 -24.73 -2.83 2.76
N LYS A 70 -23.92 -2.02 2.08
CA LYS A 70 -24.21 -1.43 0.76
C LYS A 70 -23.13 -1.80 -0.25
N ILE A 71 -23.52 -1.93 -1.51
CA ILE A 71 -22.59 -1.99 -2.64
C ILE A 71 -22.37 -0.58 -3.20
N GLU A 72 -21.10 -0.18 -3.34
CA GLU A 72 -20.68 1.05 -3.99
C GLU A 72 -19.87 0.72 -5.24
N THR A 73 -20.30 1.21 -6.40
CA THR A 73 -19.57 1.06 -7.66
C THR A 73 -18.62 2.24 -7.83
N VAL A 74 -17.33 1.96 -7.99
CA VAL A 74 -16.27 2.97 -7.99
C VAL A 74 -15.34 2.73 -9.19
N PRO A 75 -14.95 3.78 -9.95
CA PRO A 75 -13.93 3.64 -10.99
C PRO A 75 -12.64 3.03 -10.42
N LEU A 76 -11.99 2.12 -11.15
CA LEU A 76 -10.85 1.35 -10.67
C LEU A 76 -9.74 2.23 -10.10
N GLU A 77 -9.37 3.34 -10.75
CA GLU A 77 -8.33 4.23 -10.20
C GLU A 77 -8.73 4.85 -8.86
N ASN A 78 -9.99 5.24 -8.69
CA ASN A 78 -10.50 5.79 -7.43
C ASN A 78 -10.54 4.72 -6.33
N TYR A 79 -10.94 3.50 -6.69
CA TYR A 79 -10.87 2.35 -5.80
C TYR A 79 -9.44 2.12 -5.30
N LEU A 80 -8.46 2.12 -6.22
CA LEU A 80 -7.05 1.92 -5.89
C LEU A 80 -6.50 3.02 -5.00
N VAL A 81 -6.87 4.29 -5.20
CA VAL A 81 -6.49 5.35 -4.27
C VAL A 81 -7.04 5.08 -2.87
N GLY A 82 -8.30 4.66 -2.75
CA GLY A 82 -8.91 4.30 -1.47
C GLY A 82 -8.23 3.11 -0.79
N VAL A 83 -7.83 2.09 -1.57
CA VAL A 83 -7.09 0.93 -1.05
C VAL A 83 -5.68 1.32 -0.59
N VAL A 84 -4.90 1.99 -1.44
CA VAL A 84 -3.52 2.37 -1.09
C VAL A 84 -3.50 3.27 0.14
N ALA A 85 -4.45 4.22 0.24
CA ALA A 85 -4.58 5.11 1.39
C ALA A 85 -5.01 4.40 2.69
N ALA A 86 -5.77 3.31 2.58
CA ALA A 86 -6.21 2.53 3.74
C ALA A 86 -5.16 1.54 4.22
N GLU A 87 -4.35 1.00 3.30
CA GLU A 87 -3.36 -0.04 3.57
C GLU A 87 -1.98 0.51 3.95
N MET A 88 -1.58 1.65 3.39
CA MET A 88 -0.24 2.21 3.55
C MET A 88 -0.29 3.68 4.00
N PRO A 89 0.50 4.09 5.03
CA PRO A 89 0.58 5.49 5.41
C PRO A 89 1.04 6.37 4.24
N ALA A 90 0.38 7.49 4.00
CA ALA A 90 0.73 8.42 2.91
C ALA A 90 2.13 9.03 3.08
N GLU A 91 2.68 9.01 4.29
CA GLU A 91 4.04 9.42 4.63
C GLU A 91 5.12 8.51 4.02
N PHE A 92 4.77 7.26 3.67
CA PHE A 92 5.72 6.32 3.07
C PHE A 92 6.34 6.87 1.78
N LYS A 93 7.52 6.36 1.43
CA LYS A 93 8.25 6.76 0.24
C LYS A 93 7.41 6.50 -1.01
N GLU A 94 7.55 7.35 -2.02
CA GLU A 94 6.75 7.31 -3.24
C GLU A 94 6.87 5.95 -3.95
N GLU A 95 8.08 5.39 -4.04
CA GLU A 95 8.30 4.07 -4.66
C GLU A 95 7.62 2.92 -3.91
N ALA A 96 7.45 3.03 -2.58
CA ALA A 96 6.68 2.07 -1.80
C ALA A 96 5.17 2.20 -2.06
N LEU A 97 4.65 3.44 -2.18
CA LEU A 97 3.25 3.68 -2.55
C LEU A 97 2.96 3.19 -3.99
N LYS A 98 3.91 3.36 -4.93
CA LYS A 98 3.81 2.79 -6.29
C LYS A 98 3.78 1.26 -6.26
N ALA A 99 4.65 0.63 -5.46
CA ALA A 99 4.64 -0.83 -5.30
C ALA A 99 3.32 -1.33 -4.71
N GLN A 100 2.75 -0.61 -3.73
CA GLN A 100 1.43 -0.92 -3.18
C GLN A 100 0.31 -0.74 -4.21
N ALA A 101 0.34 0.33 -5.01
CA ALA A 101 -0.65 0.55 -6.07
C ALA A 101 -0.62 -0.57 -7.12
N LEU A 102 0.58 -0.99 -7.52
CA LEU A 102 0.78 -2.09 -8.47
C LEU A 102 0.27 -3.43 -7.89
N THR A 103 0.58 -3.71 -6.62
CA THR A 103 0.11 -4.88 -5.89
C THR A 103 -1.42 -4.89 -5.77
N ALA A 104 -2.01 -3.74 -5.39
CA ALA A 104 -3.45 -3.60 -5.24
C ALA A 104 -4.20 -3.77 -6.56
N ARG A 105 -3.69 -3.17 -7.65
CA ARG A 105 -4.24 -3.33 -9.01
C ARG A 105 -4.16 -4.76 -9.49
N THR A 106 -3.05 -5.45 -9.23
CA THR A 106 -2.89 -6.86 -9.60
C THR A 106 -3.93 -7.73 -8.89
N TYR A 107 -4.11 -7.52 -7.58
CA TYR A 107 -5.10 -8.24 -6.80
C TYR A 107 -6.50 -8.08 -7.37
N ILE A 108 -6.96 -6.84 -7.59
CA ILE A 108 -8.33 -6.63 -8.09
C ILE A 108 -8.51 -7.13 -9.52
N VAL A 109 -7.49 -7.03 -10.39
CA VAL A 109 -7.55 -7.61 -11.75
C VAL A 109 -7.62 -9.14 -11.70
N GLU A 110 -6.83 -9.81 -10.85
CA GLU A 110 -6.93 -11.27 -10.64
C GLU A 110 -8.34 -11.67 -10.18
N ARG A 111 -8.90 -10.91 -9.24
CA ARG A 111 -10.26 -11.15 -8.72
C ARG A 111 -11.33 -11.04 -9.80
N LEU A 112 -11.30 -9.96 -10.57
CA LEU A 112 -12.27 -9.71 -11.64
C LEU A 112 -12.15 -10.74 -12.78
N MET A 113 -10.93 -11.20 -13.08
CA MET A 113 -10.69 -12.23 -14.10
C MET A 113 -11.11 -13.63 -13.65
N SER A 114 -10.86 -13.99 -12.39
CA SER A 114 -11.04 -15.38 -11.93
C SER A 114 -12.50 -15.77 -11.69
N LYS A 115 -13.42 -14.81 -11.50
CA LYS A 115 -14.87 -15.00 -11.23
C LYS A 115 -15.18 -16.03 -10.13
N LYS A 116 -14.23 -16.32 -9.23
CA LYS A 116 -14.41 -17.32 -8.16
C LYS A 116 -15.44 -16.80 -7.16
N PRO A 117 -16.37 -17.65 -6.65
CA PRO A 117 -17.32 -17.22 -5.62
C PRO A 117 -16.60 -16.95 -4.30
N LEU A 118 -16.82 -15.76 -3.73
CA LEU A 118 -16.03 -15.20 -2.62
C LEU A 118 -16.75 -15.18 -1.26
N GLY A 119 -17.93 -15.80 -1.14
CA GLY A 119 -18.76 -15.62 0.06
C GLY A 119 -19.15 -14.15 0.29
N VAL A 120 -19.13 -13.33 -0.77
CA VAL A 120 -19.61 -11.95 -0.79
C VAL A 120 -21.06 -11.91 -1.25
N PRO A 121 -21.87 -10.92 -0.81
CA PRO A 121 -23.24 -10.78 -1.28
C PRO A 121 -23.33 -10.67 -2.80
N LYS A 122 -24.41 -11.21 -3.39
CA LYS A 122 -24.65 -11.19 -4.84
C LYS A 122 -24.59 -9.75 -5.37
N GLY A 123 -23.69 -9.48 -6.31
CA GLY A 123 -23.47 -8.16 -6.91
C GLY A 123 -22.21 -7.42 -6.43
N ALA A 124 -21.50 -7.95 -5.43
CA ALA A 124 -20.21 -7.43 -4.98
C ALA A 124 -19.03 -8.24 -5.54
N GLU A 125 -17.92 -7.56 -5.84
CA GLU A 125 -16.69 -8.16 -6.36
C GLU A 125 -15.61 -8.29 -5.26
N VAL A 126 -15.63 -7.42 -4.25
CA VAL A 126 -14.72 -7.41 -3.08
C VAL A 126 -15.42 -6.87 -1.83
N THR A 127 -14.84 -7.12 -0.65
CA THR A 127 -15.22 -6.50 0.64
C THR A 127 -14.16 -5.49 1.07
N ASP A 128 -14.54 -4.53 1.91
CA ASP A 128 -13.66 -3.52 2.50
C ASP A 128 -12.95 -3.94 3.79
N THR A 129 -12.81 -5.25 4.00
CA THR A 129 -12.24 -5.84 5.22
C THR A 129 -10.89 -6.50 4.91
N GLN A 130 -10.17 -6.90 5.97
CA GLN A 130 -8.90 -7.64 5.90
C GLN A 130 -9.00 -9.00 5.17
N ILE A 131 -10.22 -9.44 4.82
CA ILE A 131 -10.46 -10.64 3.99
C ILE A 131 -10.01 -10.40 2.55
N HIS A 132 -10.09 -9.16 2.05
CA HIS A 132 -9.70 -8.79 0.70
C HIS A 132 -8.69 -7.64 0.72
N GLN A 133 -9.18 -6.40 0.72
CA GLN A 133 -8.39 -5.17 0.84
C GLN A 133 -9.22 -4.16 1.60
N VAL A 134 -8.62 -3.45 2.53
CA VAL A 134 -9.32 -2.35 3.21
C VAL A 134 -9.52 -1.24 2.19
N TYR A 135 -10.76 -0.78 2.03
CA TYR A 135 -11.11 0.36 1.17
C TYR A 135 -11.70 1.48 2.02
N LYS A 136 -11.19 2.70 1.84
CA LYS A 136 -11.76 3.92 2.43
C LYS A 136 -12.26 4.85 1.33
N SER A 137 -13.49 5.36 1.50
CA SER A 137 -14.04 6.36 0.58
C SER A 137 -13.34 7.71 0.74
N ASP A 138 -13.49 8.60 -0.24
CA ASP A 138 -12.85 9.91 -0.17
C ASP A 138 -13.33 10.74 1.03
N ASP A 139 -14.62 10.67 1.38
CA ASP A 139 -15.19 11.31 2.57
C ASP A 139 -14.63 10.76 3.89
N GLU A 140 -14.28 9.47 3.93
CA GLU A 140 -13.63 8.87 5.09
C GLU A 140 -12.18 9.36 5.20
N LEU A 141 -11.44 9.36 4.08
CA LEU A 141 -10.07 9.86 4.04
C LEU A 141 -10.01 11.35 4.41
N LYS A 142 -10.97 12.16 3.96
CA LYS A 142 -11.06 13.58 4.29
C LYS A 142 -11.30 13.81 5.78
N ARG A 143 -12.15 13.01 6.41
CA ARG A 143 -12.39 13.07 7.86
C ARG A 143 -11.17 12.62 8.66
N GLU A 144 -10.51 11.56 8.22
CA GLU A 144 -9.35 10.98 8.92
C GLU A 144 -8.10 11.84 8.82
N TRP A 145 -7.81 12.39 7.64
CA TRP A 145 -6.60 13.19 7.42
C TRP A 145 -6.77 14.67 7.76
N GLY A 146 -8.01 15.18 7.83
CA GLY A 146 -8.28 16.56 8.22
C GLY A 146 -7.47 17.56 7.38
N MET A 147 -6.63 18.36 8.04
CA MET A 147 -5.80 19.37 7.37
C MET A 147 -4.76 18.77 6.41
N ASP A 148 -4.32 17.54 6.63
CA ASP A 148 -3.35 16.85 5.78
C ASP A 148 -3.97 16.23 4.51
N TYR A 149 -5.30 16.22 4.41
CA TYR A 149 -6.02 15.51 3.35
C TYR A 149 -5.49 15.85 1.96
N SER A 150 -5.30 17.14 1.67
CA SER A 150 -4.93 17.61 0.34
C SER A 150 -3.60 17.02 -0.15
N TRP A 151 -2.55 17.10 0.67
CA TRP A 151 -1.23 16.60 0.28
C TRP A 151 -1.16 15.06 0.31
N LYS A 152 -1.80 14.41 1.29
CA LYS A 152 -1.85 12.94 1.39
C LYS A 152 -2.57 12.34 0.19
N LYS A 153 -3.75 12.88 -0.14
CA LYS A 153 -4.55 12.45 -1.29
C LYS A 153 -3.79 12.63 -2.60
N LYS A 154 -3.16 13.80 -2.80
CA LYS A 154 -2.36 14.08 -3.99
C LYS A 154 -1.23 13.07 -4.17
N LYS A 155 -0.45 12.81 -3.12
CA LYS A 155 0.70 11.89 -3.17
C LYS A 155 0.27 10.44 -3.48
N VAL A 156 -0.82 9.96 -2.87
CA VAL A 156 -1.36 8.62 -3.17
C VAL A 156 -1.89 8.55 -4.60
N LEU A 157 -2.60 9.58 -5.06
CA LEU A 157 -3.11 9.67 -6.44
C LEU A 157 -1.98 9.63 -7.47
N GLU A 158 -0.89 10.36 -7.23
CA GLU A 158 0.30 10.37 -8.10
C GLU A 158 0.94 8.98 -8.19
N ALA A 159 1.05 8.25 -7.07
CA ALA A 159 1.58 6.88 -7.06
C ALA A 159 0.68 5.89 -7.85
N VAL A 160 -0.65 6.03 -7.73
CA VAL A 160 -1.61 5.20 -8.48
C VAL A 160 -1.52 5.49 -9.98
N ARG A 161 -1.43 6.77 -10.37
CA ARG A 161 -1.32 7.19 -11.78
C ARG A 161 0.01 6.80 -12.40
N ALA A 162 1.11 6.92 -11.66
CA ALA A 162 2.44 6.50 -12.14
C ALA A 162 2.53 5.00 -12.47
N THR A 163 1.59 4.19 -11.96
CA THR A 163 1.49 2.75 -12.21
C THR A 163 0.24 2.37 -13.01
N SER A 164 -0.45 3.34 -13.63
CA SER A 164 -1.70 3.11 -14.38
C SER A 164 -1.52 2.04 -15.45
N GLY A 165 -2.48 1.12 -15.54
CA GLY A 165 -2.47 0.01 -16.49
C GLY A 165 -1.36 -1.04 -16.29
N GLN A 166 -0.57 -0.99 -15.21
CA GLN A 166 0.46 -2.00 -14.92
C GLN A 166 -0.02 -3.02 -13.88
N ILE A 167 0.32 -4.29 -14.05
CA ILE A 167 0.08 -5.37 -13.08
C ILE A 167 1.31 -6.29 -12.97
N ILE A 168 1.33 -7.12 -11.93
CA ILE A 168 2.36 -8.13 -11.68
C ILE A 168 1.85 -9.46 -12.22
N THR A 169 2.64 -10.10 -13.09
CA THR A 169 2.28 -11.39 -13.70
C THR A 169 3.36 -12.43 -13.52
N TYR A 170 2.94 -13.70 -13.51
CA TYR A 170 3.81 -14.86 -13.56
C TYR A 170 3.31 -15.78 -14.67
N LYS A 171 4.17 -16.12 -15.64
CA LYS A 171 3.78 -16.87 -16.86
C LYS A 171 2.58 -16.26 -17.59
N GLY A 172 2.54 -14.92 -17.67
CA GLY A 172 1.50 -14.17 -18.39
C GLY A 172 0.14 -14.05 -17.67
N GLN A 173 -0.01 -14.61 -16.47
CA GLN A 173 -1.23 -14.52 -15.67
C GLN A 173 -1.03 -13.59 -14.47
N PRO A 174 -2.05 -12.81 -14.03
CA PRO A 174 -1.98 -12.06 -12.78
C PRO A 174 -1.62 -12.96 -11.60
N ILE A 175 -0.74 -12.49 -10.73
CA ILE A 175 -0.37 -13.24 -9.52
C ILE A 175 -1.39 -13.02 -8.39
N ASP A 176 -1.37 -13.93 -7.41
CA ASP A 176 -1.86 -13.61 -6.06
C ASP A 176 -0.89 -12.61 -5.40
N ALA A 177 -1.22 -11.33 -5.48
CA ALA A 177 -0.40 -10.21 -5.02
C ALA A 177 -0.61 -9.94 -3.52
N SER A 178 -0.42 -10.96 -2.69
CA SER A 178 -0.52 -10.87 -1.23
C SER A 178 0.49 -9.88 -0.62
N PHE A 179 0.09 -9.14 0.40
CA PHE A 179 0.95 -8.19 1.12
C PHE A 179 0.55 -8.08 2.59
N PHE A 180 1.45 -7.59 3.44
CA PHE A 180 1.23 -7.47 4.88
C PHE A 180 2.06 -6.34 5.49
N SER A 181 1.80 -6.00 6.76
CA SER A 181 2.38 -4.79 7.36
C SER A 181 3.87 -4.88 7.63
N THR A 182 4.31 -5.86 8.42
CA THR A 182 5.70 -5.92 8.90
C THR A 182 6.16 -7.37 9.07
N SER A 183 7.35 -7.68 8.56
CA SER A 183 7.97 -9.01 8.69
C SER A 183 8.72 -9.16 10.02
N ASN A 184 9.07 -10.38 10.37
CA ASN A 184 10.00 -10.67 11.46
C ASN A 184 11.48 -10.63 11.01
N GLY A 185 11.75 -10.08 9.82
CA GLY A 185 13.03 -10.12 9.11
C GLY A 185 12.98 -11.00 7.84
N TYR A 186 11.96 -11.84 7.70
CA TYR A 186 11.75 -12.69 6.53
C TYR A 186 10.26 -12.81 6.17
N THR A 187 9.98 -13.01 4.88
CA THR A 187 8.63 -13.40 4.41
C THR A 187 8.44 -14.92 4.51
N GLU A 188 7.22 -15.40 4.32
CA GLU A 188 6.85 -16.81 4.31
C GLU A 188 6.72 -17.36 2.89
N ASN A 189 6.92 -18.67 2.74
CA ASN A 189 6.35 -19.36 1.58
C ASN A 189 4.83 -19.40 1.71
N SER A 190 4.11 -19.39 0.60
CA SER A 190 2.65 -19.41 0.67
C SER A 190 2.10 -20.67 1.35
N GLU A 191 2.70 -21.83 1.12
CA GLU A 191 2.26 -23.11 1.70
C GLU A 191 2.51 -23.23 3.22
N ASP A 192 3.34 -22.35 3.79
CA ASP A 192 3.59 -22.30 5.23
C ASP A 192 2.44 -21.58 5.97
N TYR A 193 1.55 -20.90 5.23
CA TYR A 193 0.41 -20.16 5.78
C TYR A 193 -0.96 -20.56 5.17
N TRP A 194 -0.98 -20.94 3.90
CA TRP A 194 -2.16 -21.43 3.15
C TRP A 194 -1.90 -22.83 2.59
N ALA A 195 -2.94 -23.48 2.04
CA ALA A 195 -2.78 -24.83 1.50
C ALA A 195 -1.97 -24.90 0.18
N ASN A 196 -1.97 -23.83 -0.61
CA ASN A 196 -1.41 -23.83 -1.96
C ASN A 196 0.01 -23.24 -2.00
N ALA A 197 0.89 -23.91 -2.75
CA ALA A 197 2.22 -23.43 -3.06
C ALA A 197 2.21 -22.58 -4.35
N TYR A 198 2.67 -21.33 -4.26
CA TYR A 198 2.81 -20.43 -5.41
C TYR A 198 4.29 -20.13 -5.70
N PRO A 199 4.82 -20.39 -6.91
CA PRO A 199 6.24 -20.20 -7.22
C PRO A 199 6.79 -18.79 -6.97
N TYR A 200 5.91 -17.78 -7.05
CA TYR A 200 6.26 -16.37 -6.83
C TYR A 200 6.11 -15.92 -5.38
N LEU A 201 5.43 -16.67 -4.49
CA LEU A 201 5.30 -16.37 -3.06
C LEU A 201 6.26 -17.27 -2.26
N ARG A 202 7.51 -16.83 -2.18
CA ARG A 202 8.60 -17.55 -1.52
C ARG A 202 9.19 -16.71 -0.41
N SER A 203 9.74 -17.36 0.60
CA SER A 203 10.45 -16.69 1.67
C SER A 203 11.65 -15.90 1.14
N VAL A 204 11.73 -14.62 1.49
CA VAL A 204 12.82 -13.70 1.17
C VAL A 204 13.21 -12.90 2.41
N SER A 205 14.47 -12.47 2.46
CA SER A 205 14.93 -11.57 3.51
C SER A 205 14.26 -10.20 3.37
N SER A 206 13.88 -9.61 4.50
CA SER A 206 13.32 -8.27 4.59
C SER A 206 13.88 -7.57 5.84
N PRO A 207 15.17 -7.20 5.82
CA PRO A 207 15.87 -6.70 7.00
C PRO A 207 15.37 -5.32 7.47
N TRP A 208 14.78 -4.54 6.57
CA TRP A 208 14.29 -3.18 6.84
C TRP A 208 13.13 -3.13 7.84
N ASP A 209 12.36 -4.22 7.95
CA ASP A 209 11.22 -4.32 8.86
C ASP A 209 11.59 -4.09 10.32
N LYS A 210 12.85 -4.33 10.71
CA LYS A 210 13.34 -4.08 12.08
C LYS A 210 13.14 -2.64 12.56
N SER A 211 13.06 -1.69 11.61
CA SER A 211 12.80 -0.27 11.89
C SER A 211 11.32 0.08 12.02
N SER A 212 10.41 -0.87 11.71
CA SER A 212 8.98 -0.66 11.85
C SER A 212 8.60 -0.48 13.32
N PRO A 213 7.75 0.51 13.66
CA PRO A 213 7.18 0.62 15.00
C PRO A 213 6.26 -0.57 15.35
N LYS A 214 5.91 -1.40 14.36
CA LYS A 214 5.10 -2.61 14.50
C LYS A 214 5.94 -3.90 14.53
N PHE A 215 7.27 -3.79 14.61
CA PHE A 215 8.15 -4.96 14.57
C PHE A 215 8.06 -5.81 15.83
N TYR A 216 7.98 -5.21 17.01
CA TYR A 216 7.80 -5.90 18.28
C TYR A 216 6.42 -5.60 18.85
N ASN A 217 5.76 -6.62 19.41
CA ASN A 217 4.57 -6.44 20.24
C ASN A 217 4.59 -7.47 21.39
N GLN A 218 3.99 -7.10 22.51
CA GLN A 218 3.79 -7.96 23.67
C GLN A 218 2.32 -7.94 24.10
N GLU A 219 1.76 -9.12 24.30
CA GLU A 219 0.40 -9.33 24.82
C GLU A 219 0.48 -10.14 26.12
N VAL A 220 -0.45 -9.90 27.04
CA VAL A 220 -0.56 -10.67 28.29
C VAL A 220 -1.94 -11.31 28.36
N VAL A 221 -1.96 -12.62 28.58
CA VAL A 221 -3.19 -13.41 28.64
C VAL A 221 -3.18 -14.24 29.91
N SER A 222 -4.31 -14.34 30.61
CA SER A 222 -4.37 -15.26 31.76
C SER A 222 -4.24 -16.72 31.30
N VAL A 223 -3.71 -17.58 32.17
CA VAL A 223 -3.59 -19.03 31.92
C VAL A 223 -4.95 -19.62 31.54
N ALA A 224 -6.00 -19.31 32.31
CA ALA A 224 -7.36 -19.80 32.03
C ALA A 224 -7.88 -19.37 30.65
N ALA A 225 -7.64 -18.11 30.25
CA ALA A 225 -8.05 -17.64 28.92
C ALA A 225 -7.21 -18.26 27.80
N PHE A 226 -5.91 -18.48 28.03
CA PHE A 226 -5.02 -19.16 27.09
C PHE A 226 -5.47 -20.61 26.85
N GLU A 227 -5.72 -21.35 27.94
CA GLU A 227 -6.23 -22.72 27.91
C GLU A 227 -7.57 -22.82 27.20
N ALA A 228 -8.53 -21.95 27.57
CA ALA A 228 -9.86 -21.92 26.96
C ALA A 228 -9.80 -21.63 25.44
N LYS A 229 -9.03 -20.62 25.02
CA LYS A 229 -8.92 -20.25 23.60
C LYS A 229 -8.24 -21.32 22.75
N LEU A 230 -7.22 -21.98 23.27
CA LEU A 230 -6.47 -23.02 22.53
C LEU A 230 -7.04 -24.44 22.72
N GLY A 231 -7.90 -24.62 23.73
CA GLY A 231 -8.39 -25.92 24.18
C GLY A 231 -7.26 -26.82 24.67
N VAL A 232 -6.31 -26.25 25.41
CA VAL A 232 -5.14 -26.95 26.00
C VAL A 232 -5.22 -26.90 27.51
N THR A 233 -4.46 -27.74 28.20
CA THR A 233 -4.29 -27.68 29.65
C THR A 233 -2.81 -27.54 29.97
N LEU A 234 -2.47 -26.50 30.72
CA LEU A 234 -1.13 -26.18 31.17
C LEU A 234 -0.96 -26.72 32.59
N GLY A 235 0.14 -27.43 32.85
CA GLY A 235 0.54 -27.76 34.22
C GLY A 235 0.98 -26.52 35.00
N SER A 236 1.37 -26.66 36.27
CA SER A 236 1.92 -25.55 37.09
C SER A 236 3.36 -25.15 36.73
N GLY A 237 4.00 -25.87 35.82
CA GLY A 237 5.37 -25.63 35.39
C GLY A 237 5.56 -24.37 34.53
N SER A 238 6.83 -24.06 34.25
CA SER A 238 7.24 -22.96 33.36
C SER A 238 7.03 -23.29 31.87
N THR A 239 6.94 -24.57 31.51
CA THR A 239 6.69 -25.02 30.15
C THR A 239 5.22 -24.79 29.77
N ILE A 240 4.99 -23.94 28.78
CA ILE A 240 3.65 -23.65 28.25
C ILE A 240 3.33 -24.59 27.08
N GLY A 241 4.17 -24.59 26.06
CA GLY A 241 4.12 -25.51 24.92
C GLY A 241 5.48 -25.58 24.27
N LYS A 242 5.81 -26.74 23.69
CA LYS A 242 7.10 -26.96 23.02
C LYS A 242 6.96 -26.58 21.55
N ILE A 243 7.67 -25.54 21.12
CA ILE A 243 7.82 -25.24 19.69
C ILE A 243 8.64 -26.38 19.08
N ILE A 244 8.03 -27.15 18.17
CA ILE A 244 8.66 -28.32 17.54
C ILE A 244 9.04 -28.07 16.09
N ASP A 245 8.60 -26.96 15.52
CA ASP A 245 8.85 -26.62 14.12
C ASP A 245 8.83 -25.09 13.90
N ARG A 246 9.67 -24.63 12.96
CA ARG A 246 9.67 -23.26 12.45
C ARG A 246 9.73 -23.27 10.93
N THR A 247 8.98 -22.37 10.32
CA THR A 247 8.89 -22.23 8.87
C THR A 247 10.18 -21.62 8.29
N ALA A 248 10.29 -21.58 6.96
CA ALA A 248 11.41 -20.96 6.27
C ALA A 248 11.56 -19.46 6.61
N GLY A 249 10.44 -18.76 6.84
CA GLY A 249 10.43 -17.36 7.30
C GLY A 249 10.58 -17.20 8.82
N HIS A 250 10.97 -18.26 9.52
CA HIS A 250 11.22 -18.31 10.97
C HIS A 250 10.00 -18.04 11.86
N ARG A 251 8.78 -18.13 11.33
CA ARG A 251 7.56 -18.17 12.16
C ARG A 251 7.41 -19.53 12.84
N VAL A 252 6.62 -19.57 13.92
CA VAL A 252 6.29 -20.83 14.59
C VAL A 252 5.43 -21.66 13.65
N GLY A 253 5.92 -22.85 13.27
CA GLY A 253 5.17 -23.77 12.43
C GLY A 253 4.20 -24.60 13.27
N LYS A 254 4.73 -25.32 14.27
CA LYS A 254 3.95 -26.20 15.16
C LYS A 254 4.39 -26.09 16.62
N VAL A 255 3.41 -26.22 17.51
CA VAL A 255 3.61 -26.33 18.96
C VAL A 255 2.94 -27.59 19.48
N ASP A 256 3.66 -28.33 20.30
CA ASP A 256 3.15 -29.48 21.04
C ASP A 256 2.75 -29.08 22.48
N PHE A 257 1.48 -29.31 22.81
CA PHE A 257 0.90 -29.20 24.14
C PHE A 257 0.59 -30.61 24.66
N ASN A 258 1.62 -31.35 25.06
CA ASN A 258 1.51 -32.70 25.65
C ASN A 258 0.68 -33.67 24.79
N GLY A 259 0.96 -33.74 23.48
CA GLY A 259 0.28 -34.59 22.52
C GLY A 259 -0.76 -33.86 21.67
N LYS A 260 -1.23 -32.67 22.10
CA LYS A 260 -2.06 -31.81 21.25
C LYS A 260 -1.20 -30.87 20.43
N ILE A 261 -1.14 -31.09 19.12
CA ILE A 261 -0.37 -30.24 18.20
C ILE A 261 -1.28 -29.13 17.65
N LEU A 262 -0.81 -27.89 17.74
CA LEU A 262 -1.44 -26.72 17.12
C LEU A 262 -0.43 -26.03 16.19
N THR A 263 -0.91 -25.47 15.07
CA THR A 263 -0.07 -24.65 14.21
C THR A 263 0.15 -23.26 14.82
N GLY A 264 1.27 -22.61 14.49
CA GLY A 264 1.48 -21.22 14.92
C GLY A 264 0.44 -20.26 14.35
N LYS A 265 -0.12 -20.56 13.17
CA LYS A 265 -1.25 -19.84 12.59
C LYS A 265 -2.51 -19.99 13.45
N ASP A 266 -2.88 -21.21 13.84
CA ASP A 266 -4.07 -21.44 14.68
C ASP A 266 -3.94 -20.72 16.03
N ILE A 267 -2.74 -20.74 16.61
CA ILE A 267 -2.44 -20.04 17.87
C ILE A 267 -2.58 -18.53 17.68
N ARG A 268 -1.99 -17.98 16.61
CA ARG A 268 -2.12 -16.56 16.26
C ARG A 268 -3.59 -16.17 16.14
N ASP A 269 -4.38 -16.92 15.37
CA ASP A 269 -5.78 -16.59 15.08
C ASP A 269 -6.63 -16.67 16.36
N LYS A 270 -6.49 -17.75 17.15
CA LYS A 270 -7.26 -17.96 18.39
C LYS A 270 -6.90 -16.97 19.50
N LEU A 271 -5.64 -16.54 19.58
CA LEU A 271 -5.18 -15.57 20.57
C LEU A 271 -5.16 -14.13 20.06
N ASN A 272 -5.52 -13.89 18.80
CA ASN A 272 -5.47 -12.59 18.13
C ASN A 272 -4.07 -11.92 18.17
N LEU A 273 -3.02 -12.72 17.96
CA LEU A 273 -1.64 -12.23 17.93
C LEU A 273 -1.34 -11.48 16.63
N LYS A 274 -0.38 -10.54 16.68
CA LYS A 274 0.02 -9.77 15.48
C LYS A 274 0.67 -10.64 14.41
N SER A 275 1.37 -11.70 14.79
CA SER A 275 1.99 -12.67 13.88
C SER A 275 2.07 -14.06 14.52
N SER A 276 2.48 -15.05 13.73
CA SER A 276 2.83 -16.39 14.21
C SER A 276 4.32 -16.55 14.54
N ASP A 277 5.13 -15.48 14.53
CA ASP A 277 6.47 -15.52 15.15
C ASP A 277 6.34 -15.00 16.59
N PHE A 278 6.22 -15.94 17.53
CA PHE A 278 6.10 -15.62 18.94
C PHE A 278 7.03 -16.44 19.82
N SER A 279 7.22 -15.93 21.01
CA SER A 279 7.79 -16.61 22.18
C SER A 279 6.94 -16.29 23.40
N TRP A 280 6.93 -17.17 24.39
CA TRP A 280 6.15 -16.96 25.60
C TRP A 280 6.91 -17.28 26.88
N SER A 281 6.45 -16.69 27.97
CA SER A 281 6.88 -17.01 29.33
C SER A 281 5.69 -16.94 30.28
N ARG A 282 5.74 -17.72 31.37
CA ARG A 282 4.71 -17.70 32.41
C ARG A 282 5.15 -16.82 33.57
N LYS A 283 4.24 -15.99 34.07
CA LYS A 283 4.40 -15.18 35.29
C LYS A 283 3.14 -15.30 36.14
N GLY A 284 3.18 -16.19 37.13
CA GLY A 284 2.01 -16.54 37.95
C GLY A 284 0.89 -17.12 37.07
N ASP A 285 -0.28 -16.49 37.13
CA ASP A 285 -1.46 -16.87 36.34
C ASP A 285 -1.53 -16.19 34.98
N ASN A 286 -0.43 -15.59 34.51
CA ASN A 286 -0.35 -14.93 33.22
C ASN A 286 0.69 -15.57 32.30
N ILE A 287 0.37 -15.58 31.01
CA ILE A 287 1.26 -15.89 29.90
C ILE A 287 1.62 -14.57 29.20
N ILE A 288 2.90 -14.22 29.21
CA ILE A 288 3.44 -13.08 28.48
C ILE A 288 3.89 -13.59 27.12
N ILE A 289 3.27 -13.08 26.05
CA ILE A 289 3.52 -13.49 24.67
C ILE A 289 4.19 -12.32 23.94
N ALA A 290 5.44 -12.50 23.52
CA ALA A 290 6.14 -11.55 22.66
C ALA A 290 6.05 -12.02 21.20
N THR A 291 5.70 -11.12 20.30
CA THR A 291 5.57 -11.37 18.85
C THR A 291 6.53 -10.49 18.06
N LYS A 292 6.97 -11.00 16.90
CA LYS A 292 7.75 -10.27 15.90
C LYS A 292 6.99 -10.15 14.58
N GLY A 293 6.96 -8.94 14.02
CA GLY A 293 6.20 -8.61 12.82
C GLY A 293 4.70 -8.48 13.05
N PHE A 294 4.00 -8.06 12.00
CA PHE A 294 2.55 -7.87 11.98
C PHE A 294 1.99 -8.28 10.61
N GLY A 295 1.23 -9.37 10.61
CA GLY A 295 0.53 -9.91 9.44
C GLY A 295 0.87 -11.38 9.18
N HIS A 296 0.32 -11.92 8.09
CA HIS A 296 0.51 -13.31 7.71
C HIS A 296 1.93 -13.62 7.21
N GLY A 297 2.65 -12.62 6.68
CA GLY A 297 4.05 -12.77 6.30
C GLY A 297 4.32 -13.18 4.85
N VAL A 298 3.28 -13.42 4.05
CA VAL A 298 3.42 -13.89 2.65
C VAL A 298 3.38 -12.72 1.68
N GLY A 299 4.29 -12.70 0.70
CA GLY A 299 4.36 -11.67 -0.34
C GLY A 299 5.08 -10.40 0.13
N MET A 300 4.56 -9.22 -0.23
CA MET A 300 5.24 -7.95 0.01
C MET A 300 5.06 -7.44 1.44
N SER A 301 6.16 -7.12 2.14
CA SER A 301 6.10 -6.34 3.37
C SER A 301 5.98 -4.85 3.06
N GLN A 302 4.98 -4.16 3.62
CA GLN A 302 4.76 -2.73 3.45
C GLN A 302 5.92 -1.90 4.04
N TYR A 303 6.33 -2.19 5.28
CA TYR A 303 7.47 -1.51 5.91
C TYR A 303 8.79 -1.90 5.24
N GLY A 304 8.91 -3.15 4.78
CA GLY A 304 10.04 -3.60 4.00
C GLY A 304 10.17 -2.83 2.67
N ALA A 305 9.06 -2.65 1.94
CA ALA A 305 9.00 -1.83 0.72
C ALA A 305 9.39 -0.37 1.00
N ASN A 306 8.93 0.20 2.11
CA ASN A 306 9.31 1.56 2.51
C ASN A 306 10.80 1.69 2.82
N GLY A 307 11.40 0.69 3.46
CA GLY A 307 12.84 0.64 3.71
C GLY A 307 13.66 0.52 2.42
N MET A 308 13.27 -0.37 1.52
CA MET A 308 13.88 -0.48 0.18
C MET A 308 13.82 0.85 -0.58
N ALA A 309 12.65 1.50 -0.58
CA ALA A 309 12.46 2.80 -1.21
C ALA A 309 13.33 3.90 -0.56
N ALA A 310 13.52 3.85 0.76
CA ALA A 310 14.42 4.77 1.47
C ALA A 310 15.89 4.58 1.07
N GLU A 311 16.28 3.37 0.64
CA GLU A 311 17.60 3.06 0.06
C GLU A 311 17.69 3.35 -1.45
N GLY A 312 16.67 4.00 -2.03
CA GLY A 312 16.66 4.40 -3.44
C GLY A 312 16.24 3.30 -4.41
N LYS A 313 15.66 2.19 -3.93
CA LYS A 313 15.06 1.17 -4.82
C LYS A 313 13.76 1.69 -5.42
N ASP A 314 13.57 1.44 -6.71
CA ASP A 314 12.31 1.74 -7.39
C ASP A 314 11.23 0.69 -7.10
N TYR A 315 9.98 1.01 -7.44
CA TYR A 315 8.84 0.11 -7.22
C TYR A 315 8.99 -1.24 -7.95
N LYS A 316 9.71 -1.28 -9.07
CA LYS A 316 9.92 -2.51 -9.85
C LYS A 316 10.89 -3.45 -9.13
N GLN A 317 11.95 -2.90 -8.57
CA GLN A 317 12.91 -3.61 -7.74
C GLN A 317 12.26 -4.11 -6.44
N ILE A 318 11.37 -3.30 -5.85
CA ILE A 318 10.59 -3.69 -4.67
C ILE A 318 9.72 -4.92 -4.98
N VAL A 319 8.88 -4.86 -6.01
CA VAL A 319 7.96 -5.98 -6.30
C VAL A 319 8.71 -7.23 -6.75
N THR A 320 9.78 -7.11 -7.53
CA THR A 320 10.58 -8.28 -7.96
C THR A 320 11.42 -8.90 -6.84
N HIS A 321 11.72 -8.15 -5.77
CA HIS A 321 12.32 -8.70 -4.56
C HIS A 321 11.35 -9.64 -3.83
N TYR A 322 10.13 -9.19 -3.59
CA TYR A 322 9.11 -9.92 -2.82
C TYR A 322 8.38 -11.01 -3.61
N TYR A 323 8.18 -10.81 -4.90
CA TYR A 323 7.50 -11.76 -5.77
C TYR A 323 8.51 -12.38 -6.76
N LYS A 324 8.81 -13.67 -6.61
CA LYS A 324 9.87 -14.33 -7.39
C LYS A 324 9.47 -14.65 -8.82
N GLY A 325 10.36 -14.32 -9.76
CA GLY A 325 10.21 -14.65 -11.18
C GLY A 325 9.06 -13.92 -11.87
N VAL A 326 8.53 -12.86 -11.27
CA VAL A 326 7.43 -12.08 -11.84
C VAL A 326 7.90 -11.07 -12.88
N GLN A 327 6.94 -10.61 -13.67
CA GLN A 327 7.11 -9.51 -14.62
C GLN A 327 6.07 -8.43 -14.34
N ILE A 328 6.36 -7.21 -14.76
CA ILE A 328 5.39 -6.11 -14.77
C ILE A 328 4.90 -5.96 -16.20
N THR A 329 3.61 -6.17 -16.41
CA THR A 329 3.00 -6.17 -17.74
C THR A 329 1.80 -5.24 -17.79
N SER A 330 1.38 -4.87 -19.00
CA SER A 330 0.15 -4.11 -19.18
C SER A 330 -1.08 -4.96 -18.86
N ALA A 331 -2.06 -4.37 -18.18
CA ALA A 331 -3.36 -4.97 -17.88
C ALA A 331 -4.40 -4.72 -18.98
N GLN A 332 -4.07 -3.94 -20.03
CA GLN A 332 -5.03 -3.44 -21.03
C GLN A 332 -5.97 -4.53 -21.57
N ASN A 333 -5.44 -5.67 -22.00
CA ASN A 333 -6.23 -6.76 -22.57
C ASN A 333 -7.15 -7.41 -21.53
N MET A 334 -6.68 -7.54 -20.28
CA MET A 334 -7.48 -8.12 -19.19
C MET A 334 -8.60 -7.17 -18.79
N LEU A 335 -8.31 -5.87 -18.66
CA LEU A 335 -9.29 -4.84 -18.36
C LEU A 335 -10.36 -4.74 -19.46
N ALA A 336 -9.97 -4.78 -20.74
CA ALA A 336 -10.91 -4.85 -21.85
C ALA A 336 -11.82 -6.09 -21.77
N THR A 337 -11.26 -7.26 -21.40
CA THR A 337 -12.04 -8.49 -21.19
C THR A 337 -13.04 -8.36 -20.05
N ILE A 338 -12.63 -7.71 -18.95
CA ILE A 338 -13.48 -7.44 -17.79
C ILE A 338 -14.64 -6.51 -18.18
N THR A 339 -14.35 -5.38 -18.84
CA THR A 339 -15.36 -4.42 -19.28
C THR A 339 -16.36 -5.05 -20.25
N ALA A 340 -15.90 -5.88 -21.19
CA ALA A 340 -16.78 -6.58 -22.13
C ALA A 340 -17.62 -7.70 -21.50
N SER A 341 -17.27 -8.16 -20.29
CA SER A 341 -17.97 -9.23 -19.57
C SER A 341 -19.06 -8.73 -18.62
N LYS A 342 -19.21 -7.41 -18.45
CA LYS A 342 -20.26 -6.78 -17.64
C LYS A 342 -21.48 -6.48 -18.49
#